data_AF-A0A3N5WRV3-F1
#
_entry.id   AF-A0A3N5WRV3-F1
#
_cell.length_a   1.000
_cell.length_b   1.000
_cell.length_c   1.000
_cell.angle_alpha   90.00
_cell.angle_beta   90.00
_cell.angle_gamma   90.00
#
_symmetry.space_group_name_H-M   'P 1'
#
loop_
_entity.id
_entity.type
_entity.pdbx_description
1 polymer ?
#
loop_
_entity_poly.entity_id
_entity_poly.type
_entity_poly.pdbx_seq_one_letter_code
_entity_poly.pdbx_strand_id
1 'polypeptide(L)'
;FMAAILVTLWGGFRSRLAVLILTLVLGGLVLNTQYSSEQIVTLLSLEAPAVGWTGTFLLVLGVPLLVLLFGNLYCGYVCPFGAAQELLGYLLPRRLRPVVPDTQMRPARFVRYAVLFVMILAFFLSRNRTTLSGDPLIRIFSFQPSFSVLNWPAWMWLVLTVALAGSVLVVRFWCRYLCPAGAFLSLLNHFTLLKRWLPAKRFGRCEFSVTASEYVDCIHCDRCRHPATQSGDTKSCVSARGTTPYPLLAIVLIAGVLMAGVSTSQLRRAMPTVLEGPAATAGAAGQPRDVDLERIRTLIEQGRLSNKEAEHYKKIDDTRP
;
A
#
# COMPACT_ATOMS: atom_id res chain seq x y z
N PHE A 1 -9.51 -3.42 -6.51
CA PHE A 1 -9.61 -2.56 -7.71
C PHE A 1 -10.95 -2.65 -8.43
N MET A 2 -11.44 -3.84 -8.76
CA MET A 2 -12.76 -4.06 -9.38
C MET A 2 -13.90 -3.25 -8.74
N ALA A 3 -14.08 -3.42 -7.43
CA ALA A 3 -15.08 -2.67 -6.66
C ALA A 3 -14.86 -1.15 -6.71
N ALA A 4 -13.60 -0.69 -6.75
CA ALA A 4 -13.28 0.73 -6.86
C ALA A 4 -13.72 1.32 -8.20
N ILE A 5 -13.51 0.59 -9.31
CA ILE A 5 -13.92 1.04 -10.65
C ILE A 5 -15.45 1.02 -10.78
N LEU A 6 -16.11 -0.02 -10.27
CA LEU A 6 -17.58 -0.08 -10.26
C LEU A 6 -18.18 1.10 -9.48
N VAL A 7 -17.62 1.41 -8.30
CA VAL A 7 -18.08 2.54 -7.49
C VAL A 7 -17.72 3.88 -8.11
N THR A 8 -16.59 4.03 -8.80
CA THR A 8 -16.29 5.30 -9.48
C THR A 8 -17.26 5.56 -10.63
N LEU A 9 -17.72 4.51 -11.32
CA LEU A 9 -18.64 4.63 -12.45
C LEU A 9 -20.11 4.77 -12.01
N TRP A 10 -20.59 3.96 -11.05
CA TRP A 10 -22.02 3.82 -10.69
C TRP A 10 -22.33 4.17 -9.23
N GLY A 11 -21.30 4.41 -8.43
CA GLY A 11 -21.46 4.51 -6.99
C GLY A 11 -22.12 5.79 -6.50
N GLY A 12 -22.51 5.75 -5.24
CA GLY A 12 -22.88 6.92 -4.43
C GLY A 12 -22.01 7.01 -3.18
N PHE A 13 -22.42 7.86 -2.23
CA PHE A 13 -21.71 8.00 -0.96
C PHE A 13 -21.66 6.68 -0.16
N ARG A 14 -22.78 5.93 -0.09
CA ARG A 14 -22.88 4.67 0.67
C ARG A 14 -22.00 3.56 0.08
N SER A 15 -21.99 3.39 -1.24
CA SER A 15 -21.15 2.37 -1.89
C SER A 15 -19.66 2.73 -1.77
N ARG A 16 -19.31 4.02 -1.80
CA ARG A 16 -17.95 4.49 -1.49
C ARG A 16 -17.56 4.10 -0.06
N LEU A 17 -18.41 4.41 0.92
CA LEU A 17 -18.14 4.07 2.32
C LEU A 17 -17.96 2.56 2.50
N ALA A 18 -18.82 1.74 1.86
CA ALA A 18 -18.71 0.29 1.89
C ALA A 18 -17.36 -0.21 1.33
N VAL A 19 -16.90 0.33 0.20
CA VAL A 19 -15.57 -0.03 -0.35
C VAL A 19 -14.44 0.40 0.57
N LEU A 20 -14.52 1.58 1.20
CA LEU A 20 -13.48 2.02 2.13
C LEU A 20 -13.40 1.11 3.37
N ILE A 21 -14.54 0.72 3.94
CA ILE A 21 -14.59 -0.22 5.07
C ILE A 21 -14.07 -1.60 4.63
N LEU A 22 -14.53 -2.10 3.48
CA LEU A 22 -14.08 -3.37 2.93
C LEU A 22 -12.57 -3.40 2.70
N THR A 23 -12.01 -2.35 2.10
CA THR A 23 -10.57 -2.21 1.88
C THR A 23 -9.80 -2.12 3.19
N LEU A 24 -10.33 -1.40 4.19
CA LEU A 24 -9.69 -1.29 5.50
C LEU A 24 -9.63 -2.64 6.22
N VAL A 25 -10.74 -3.39 6.21
CA VAL A 25 -10.83 -4.70 6.87
C VAL A 25 -10.00 -5.73 6.10
N LEU A 26 -10.23 -5.90 4.79
CA LEU A 26 -9.53 -6.92 4.01
C LEU A 26 -8.05 -6.57 3.80
N GLY A 27 -7.76 -5.33 3.37
CA GLY A 27 -6.39 -4.92 3.05
C GLY A 27 -5.54 -4.62 4.27
N GLY A 28 -6.13 -4.06 5.33
CA GLY A 28 -5.44 -3.74 6.58
C GLY A 28 -5.36 -4.92 7.53
N LEU A 29 -6.51 -5.43 7.97
CA LEU A 29 -6.57 -6.43 9.06
C LEU A 29 -6.31 -7.86 8.58
N VAL A 30 -6.86 -8.25 7.43
CA VAL A 30 -6.79 -9.66 6.97
C VAL A 30 -5.52 -9.92 6.17
N LEU A 31 -5.23 -9.09 5.17
CA LEU A 31 -4.12 -9.32 4.24
C LEU A 31 -2.83 -8.63 4.69
N ASN A 32 -2.91 -7.52 5.43
CA ASN A 32 -1.78 -6.67 5.85
C ASN A 32 -0.75 -6.40 4.72
N THR A 33 -1.20 -6.36 3.47
CA THR A 33 -0.38 -6.12 2.28
C THR A 33 -0.64 -4.70 1.80
N GLN A 34 0.33 -3.82 1.99
CA GLN A 34 0.25 -2.43 1.55
C GLN A 34 1.35 -2.10 0.53
N TYR A 35 0.99 -1.40 -0.54
CA TYR A 35 1.97 -0.76 -1.43
C TYR A 35 2.71 0.34 -0.67
N SER A 36 4.03 0.23 -0.61
CA SER A 36 4.99 1.00 0.18
C SER A 36 6.11 1.53 -0.73
N SER A 37 7.01 2.34 -0.17
CA SER A 37 8.23 2.77 -0.86
C SER A 37 9.14 1.62 -1.27
N GLU A 38 9.06 0.46 -0.61
CA GLU A 38 9.83 -0.74 -0.96
C GLU A 38 9.61 -1.14 -2.43
N GLN A 39 8.36 -1.17 -2.88
CA GLN A 39 8.03 -1.56 -4.26
C GLN A 39 8.58 -0.56 -5.29
N ILE A 40 8.73 0.71 -4.91
CA ILE A 40 9.31 1.76 -5.77
C ILE A 40 10.81 1.54 -5.88
N VAL A 41 11.47 1.22 -4.78
CA VAL A 41 12.90 0.92 -4.74
C VAL A 41 13.21 -0.35 -5.53
N THR A 42 12.39 -1.40 -5.40
CA THR A 42 12.49 -2.62 -6.21
C THR A 42 12.36 -2.33 -7.71
N LEU A 43 11.39 -1.47 -8.09
CA LEU A 43 11.22 -1.06 -9.47
C LEU A 43 12.43 -0.27 -9.98
N LEU A 44 12.94 0.67 -9.17
CA LEU A 44 14.06 1.55 -9.54
C LEU A 44 15.38 0.79 -9.69
N SER A 45 15.52 -0.34 -9.02
CA SER A 45 16.71 -1.18 -9.13
C SER A 45 16.79 -2.10 -10.33
N LEU A 46 15.74 -2.19 -11.14
CA LEU A 46 15.65 -3.15 -12.26
C LEU A 46 15.84 -4.62 -11.85
N GLU A 47 15.88 -4.94 -10.56
CA GLU A 47 15.70 -6.29 -10.02
C GLU A 47 14.22 -6.65 -10.16
N ALA A 48 13.78 -6.84 -11.41
CA ALA A 48 12.44 -7.29 -11.70
C ALA A 48 12.27 -8.66 -11.05
N PRO A 49 11.30 -8.84 -10.12
CA PRO A 49 11.01 -10.15 -9.59
C PRO A 49 10.68 -11.07 -10.78
N ALA A 50 11.16 -12.32 -10.73
CA ALA A 50 10.92 -13.29 -11.77
C ALA A 50 9.45 -13.26 -12.21
N VAL A 51 9.21 -13.17 -13.52
CA VAL A 51 7.86 -13.04 -14.09
C VAL A 51 7.03 -14.21 -13.60
N GLY A 52 6.12 -13.92 -12.67
CA GLY A 52 5.34 -14.91 -11.98
C GLY A 52 4.10 -14.28 -11.39
N TRP A 53 3.05 -15.08 -11.22
CA TRP A 53 1.79 -14.67 -10.60
C TRP A 53 1.93 -14.51 -9.06
N THR A 54 3.02 -13.92 -8.60
CA THR A 54 3.30 -13.65 -7.19
C THR A 54 2.73 -12.29 -6.80
N GLY A 55 2.31 -12.14 -5.54
CA GLY A 55 1.75 -10.88 -5.03
C GLY A 55 2.70 -9.69 -5.19
N THR A 56 4.01 -9.93 -5.06
CA THR A 56 5.05 -8.92 -5.23
C THR A 56 5.12 -8.39 -6.66
N PHE A 57 5.05 -9.26 -7.68
CA PHE A 57 5.01 -8.83 -9.09
C PHE A 57 3.77 -7.96 -9.37
N LEU A 58 2.61 -8.39 -8.87
CA LEU A 58 1.36 -7.63 -9.05
C LEU A 58 1.39 -6.27 -8.36
N LEU A 59 2.02 -6.17 -7.18
CA LEU A 59 2.18 -4.90 -6.50
C LEU A 59 3.16 -4.00 -7.25
N VAL A 60 4.37 -4.48 -7.54
CA VAL A 60 5.46 -3.68 -8.15
C VAL A 60 5.12 -3.18 -9.56
N LEU A 61 4.56 -4.04 -10.42
CA LEU A 61 4.26 -3.67 -11.81
C LEU A 61 2.76 -3.42 -12.05
N GLY A 62 1.90 -4.21 -11.42
CA GLY A 62 0.45 -4.12 -11.64
C GLY A 62 -0.16 -2.83 -11.09
N VAL A 63 0.25 -2.35 -9.91
CA VAL A 63 -0.31 -1.12 -9.32
C VAL A 63 0.09 0.13 -10.14
N PRO A 64 1.37 0.36 -10.48
CA PRO A 64 1.76 1.47 -11.35
C PRO A 64 1.08 1.42 -12.72
N LEU A 65 1.01 0.25 -13.36
CA LEU A 65 0.34 0.08 -14.64
C LEU A 65 -1.15 0.43 -14.55
N LEU A 66 -1.82 0.00 -13.48
CA LEU A 66 -3.23 0.29 -13.29
C LEU A 66 -3.48 1.77 -12.98
N VAL A 67 -2.56 2.42 -12.29
CA VAL A 67 -2.59 3.88 -12.09
C VAL A 67 -2.33 4.63 -13.40
N LEU A 68 -1.47 4.11 -14.27
CA LEU A 68 -1.25 4.65 -15.60
C LEU A 68 -2.50 4.52 -16.49
N LEU A 69 -3.28 3.46 -16.31
CA LEU A 69 -4.53 3.25 -17.04
C LEU A 69 -5.66 4.13 -16.49
N PHE A 70 -5.91 4.08 -15.18
CA PHE A 70 -7.13 4.62 -14.55
C PHE A 70 -6.92 5.86 -13.67
N GLY A 71 -5.69 6.35 -13.55
CA GLY A 71 -5.30 7.41 -12.64
C GLY A 71 -5.09 6.90 -11.21
N ASN A 72 -4.86 7.81 -10.27
CA ASN A 72 -4.49 7.46 -8.88
C ASN A 72 -5.66 6.92 -8.02
N LEU A 73 -6.40 5.94 -8.54
CA LEU A 73 -7.47 5.21 -7.82
C LEU A 73 -6.93 4.38 -6.66
N TYR A 74 -5.65 4.01 -6.68
CA TYR A 74 -5.04 3.26 -5.59
C TYR A 74 -5.12 4.02 -4.27
N CYS A 75 -4.56 5.24 -4.19
CA CYS A 75 -4.68 6.08 -3.01
C CYS A 75 -6.14 6.47 -2.71
N GLY A 76 -7.00 6.52 -3.73
CA GLY A 76 -8.42 6.84 -3.64
C GLY A 76 -9.28 5.78 -2.95
N TYR A 77 -9.08 4.49 -3.23
CA TYR A 77 -10.02 3.41 -2.87
C TYR A 77 -9.36 2.12 -2.37
N VAL A 78 -8.11 1.86 -2.74
CA VAL A 78 -7.44 0.57 -2.50
C VAL A 78 -6.43 0.64 -1.35
N CYS A 79 -5.86 1.81 -1.09
CA CYS A 79 -4.94 2.00 0.03
C CYS A 79 -5.71 1.88 1.37
N PRO A 80 -5.40 0.89 2.23
CA PRO A 80 -6.10 0.70 3.51
C PRO A 80 -5.86 1.90 4.44
N PHE A 81 -4.65 2.46 4.42
CA PHE A 81 -4.29 3.63 5.20
C PHE A 81 -5.05 4.90 4.74
N GLY A 82 -5.18 5.11 3.44
CA GLY A 82 -5.99 6.20 2.89
C GLY A 82 -7.48 6.06 3.25
N ALA A 83 -7.98 4.81 3.28
CA ALA A 83 -9.33 4.50 3.72
C ALA A 83 -9.53 4.76 5.23
N ALA A 84 -8.57 4.36 6.07
CA ALA A 84 -8.59 4.63 7.51
C ALA A 84 -8.66 6.14 7.79
N GLN A 85 -7.79 6.93 7.15
CA GLN A 85 -7.76 8.39 7.33
C GLN A 85 -9.05 9.07 6.86
N GLU A 86 -9.68 8.56 5.80
CA GLU A 86 -10.98 9.09 5.35
C GLU A 86 -12.14 8.67 6.27
N LEU A 87 -12.12 7.44 6.78
CA LEU A 87 -13.14 6.96 7.71
C LEU A 87 -13.07 7.69 9.05
N LEU A 88 -11.86 7.92 9.57
CA LEU A 88 -11.62 8.82 10.70
C LEU A 88 -12.12 10.24 10.37
N GLY A 89 -11.93 10.65 9.12
CA GLY A 89 -12.51 11.83 8.51
C GLY A 89 -14.05 11.92 8.57
N TYR A 90 -14.77 10.80 8.67
CA TYR A 90 -16.22 10.81 8.85
C TYR A 90 -16.66 10.66 10.31
N LEU A 91 -15.82 10.04 11.13
CA LEU A 91 -16.11 9.81 12.55
C LEU A 91 -15.87 11.07 13.41
N LEU A 92 -14.87 11.88 13.06
CA LEU A 92 -14.52 13.07 13.84
C LEU A 92 -15.44 14.28 13.54
N PRO A 93 -15.89 15.03 14.57
CA PRO A 93 -16.71 16.22 14.38
C PRO A 93 -16.03 17.29 13.51
N ARG A 94 -16.77 17.87 12.56
CA ARG A 94 -16.27 18.97 11.72
C ARG A 94 -15.80 20.20 12.51
N ARG A 95 -16.30 20.40 13.73
CA ARG A 95 -15.90 21.52 14.61
C ARG A 95 -14.44 21.46 15.05
N LEU A 96 -13.85 20.27 15.08
CA LEU A 96 -12.44 20.09 15.45
C LEU A 96 -11.49 20.29 14.26
N ARG A 97 -12.02 20.55 13.06
CA ARG A 97 -11.21 20.70 11.85
C ARG A 97 -11.04 22.17 11.51
N PRO A 98 -9.80 22.70 11.56
CA PRO A 98 -9.55 24.04 11.07
C PRO A 98 -9.82 24.12 9.58
N VAL A 99 -10.47 25.20 9.15
CA VAL A 99 -10.58 25.54 7.73
C VAL A 99 -9.20 26.03 7.29
N VAL A 100 -8.45 25.16 6.61
CA VAL A 100 -7.11 25.50 6.12
C VAL A 100 -7.26 26.37 4.86
N PRO A 101 -6.67 27.57 4.81
CA PRO A 101 -6.76 28.44 3.63
C PRO A 101 -5.99 27.85 2.43
N ASP A 102 -6.55 28.01 1.24
CA ASP A 102 -6.00 27.49 -0.03
C ASP A 102 -4.55 27.87 -0.27
N THR A 103 -4.14 29.07 0.17
CA THR A 103 -2.79 29.62 0.00
C THR A 103 -1.72 28.77 0.67
N GLN A 104 -2.04 28.13 1.80
CA GLN A 104 -1.11 27.23 2.51
C GLN A 104 -1.17 25.80 1.97
N MET A 105 -2.32 25.39 1.42
CA MET A 105 -2.50 24.03 0.91
C MET A 105 -1.73 23.75 -0.38
N ARG A 106 -1.42 24.76 -1.19
CA ARG A 106 -0.64 24.60 -2.45
C ARG A 106 0.82 24.23 -2.21
N PRO A 107 1.62 25.01 -1.45
CA PRO A 107 3.03 24.65 -1.20
C PRO A 107 3.16 23.36 -0.39
N ALA A 108 2.23 23.09 0.52
CA ALA A 108 2.24 21.85 1.29
C ALA A 108 2.19 20.59 0.40
N ARG A 109 1.53 20.63 -0.76
CA ARG A 109 1.51 19.50 -1.72
C ARG A 109 2.86 19.21 -2.34
N PHE A 110 3.78 20.18 -2.38
CA PHE A 110 5.13 19.95 -2.87
C PHE A 110 5.98 19.11 -1.89
N VAL A 111 5.62 19.11 -0.60
CA VAL A 111 6.35 18.36 0.43
C VAL A 111 6.46 16.88 0.09
N ARG A 112 5.39 16.23 -0.39
CA ARG A 112 5.47 14.80 -0.76
C ARG A 112 6.44 14.52 -1.91
N TYR A 113 6.60 15.47 -2.83
CA TYR A 113 7.55 15.35 -3.94
C TYR A 113 8.97 15.61 -3.47
N ALA A 114 9.17 16.54 -2.53
CA ALA A 114 10.44 16.73 -1.85
C ALA A 114 10.85 15.48 -1.06
N VAL A 115 9.92 14.86 -0.32
CA VAL A 115 10.15 13.59 0.38
C VAL A 115 10.52 12.48 -0.61
N LEU A 116 9.79 12.36 -1.74
CA LEU A 116 10.13 11.40 -2.80
C LEU A 116 11.53 11.66 -3.37
N PHE A 117 11.88 12.92 -3.64
CA PHE A 117 13.19 13.31 -4.17
C PHE A 117 14.32 12.98 -3.20
N VAL A 118 14.17 13.33 -1.91
CA VAL A 118 15.14 12.99 -0.86
C VAL A 118 15.29 11.48 -0.72
N MET A 119 14.19 10.73 -0.79
CA MET A 119 14.21 9.27 -0.74
C MET A 119 14.98 8.67 -1.93
N ILE A 120 14.74 9.15 -3.15
CA ILE A 120 15.47 8.74 -4.36
C ILE A 120 16.95 9.11 -4.23
N LEU A 121 17.27 10.33 -3.78
CA LEU A 121 18.64 10.77 -3.60
C LEU A 121 19.39 9.91 -2.57
N ALA A 122 18.75 9.62 -1.43
CA ALA A 122 19.30 8.75 -0.40
C ALA A 122 19.57 7.32 -0.93
N PHE A 123 18.69 6.80 -1.78
CA PHE A 123 18.91 5.52 -2.46
C PHE A 123 20.16 5.53 -3.34
N PHE A 124 20.32 6.55 -4.18
CA PHE A 124 21.50 6.67 -5.06
C PHE A 124 22.80 6.90 -4.29
N LEU A 125 22.74 7.68 -3.20
CA LEU A 125 23.93 8.01 -2.40
C LEU A 125 24.38 6.85 -1.51
N SER A 126 23.42 6.10 -0.94
CA SER A 126 23.72 5.00 -0.02
C SER A 126 24.03 3.69 -0.74
N ARG A 127 23.48 3.47 -1.95
CA ARG A 127 23.56 2.21 -2.73
C ARG A 127 23.14 0.93 -1.97
N ASN A 128 22.69 1.06 -0.74
CA ASN A 128 22.22 0.01 0.16
C ASN A 128 20.70 0.09 0.28
N ARG A 129 20.02 -1.03 0.00
CA ARG A 129 18.55 -1.13 0.11
C ARG A 129 18.04 -0.99 1.55
N THR A 130 18.87 -1.34 2.52
CA THR A 130 18.51 -1.40 3.95
C THR A 130 18.31 -0.03 4.58
N THR A 131 18.91 1.04 4.03
CA THR A 131 18.70 2.41 4.52
C THR A 131 17.30 2.93 4.17
N LEU A 132 16.70 2.42 3.10
CA LEU A 132 15.37 2.81 2.64
C LEU A 132 14.25 1.88 3.12
N SER A 133 14.59 0.72 3.69
CA SER A 133 13.60 -0.24 4.21
C SER A 133 12.97 0.15 5.55
N GLY A 134 13.00 1.44 5.84
CA GLY A 134 12.53 2.08 7.07
C GLY A 134 11.20 2.78 6.88
N ASP A 135 10.32 2.30 6.00
CA ASP A 135 9.05 2.98 5.72
C ASP A 135 8.20 3.00 7.01
N PRO A 136 8.00 4.17 7.66
CA PRO A 136 7.36 4.23 8.98
C PRO A 136 5.93 3.68 8.92
N LEU A 137 5.29 3.78 7.75
CA LEU A 137 3.93 3.34 7.52
C LEU A 137 3.73 1.83 7.66
N ILE A 138 4.66 1.02 7.11
CA ILE A 138 4.56 -0.43 7.26
C ILE A 138 4.66 -0.77 8.74
N ARG A 139 5.63 -0.18 9.45
CA ARG A 139 5.86 -0.49 10.87
C ARG A 139 4.73 -0.03 11.79
N ILE A 140 4.06 1.07 11.46
CA ILE A 140 2.92 1.60 12.22
C ILE A 140 1.67 0.74 12.02
N PHE A 141 1.41 0.27 10.78
CA PHE A 141 0.18 -0.46 10.45
C PHE A 141 0.30 -1.97 10.50
N SER A 142 1.51 -2.53 10.45
CA SER A 142 1.75 -3.89 10.92
C SER A 142 1.56 -3.88 12.43
N PHE A 143 0.29 -3.96 12.86
CA PHE A 143 -0.14 -4.10 14.25
C PHE A 143 0.28 -5.48 14.78
N GLN A 144 1.56 -5.79 14.68
CA GLN A 144 2.18 -6.98 15.22
C GLN A 144 2.41 -6.67 16.72
N PRO A 145 1.64 -7.29 17.63
CA PRO A 145 1.70 -7.00 19.07
C PRO A 145 3.04 -7.40 19.72
N SER A 146 3.95 -8.02 18.96
CA SER A 146 5.23 -8.56 19.44
C SER A 146 6.43 -7.62 19.24
N PHE A 147 6.24 -6.42 18.69
CA PHE A 147 7.36 -5.53 18.35
C PHE A 147 7.49 -4.38 19.37
N SER A 148 8.60 -4.36 20.10
CA SER A 148 8.89 -3.39 21.16
C SER A 148 8.92 -1.94 20.63
N VAL A 149 7.78 -1.25 20.71
CA VAL A 149 7.64 0.21 20.47
C VAL A 149 8.64 1.04 21.29
N LEU A 150 9.20 0.48 22.36
CA LEU A 150 10.13 1.15 23.26
C LEU A 150 11.51 1.47 22.65
N ASN A 151 11.95 0.72 21.62
CA ASN A 151 13.26 0.92 20.97
C ASN A 151 13.16 1.68 19.63
N TRP A 152 12.05 2.35 19.35
CA TRP A 152 11.91 3.11 18.11
C TRP A 152 12.80 4.36 18.13
N PRO A 153 13.54 4.63 17.04
CA PRO A 153 14.34 5.83 16.95
C PRO A 153 13.44 7.08 17.00
N ALA A 154 13.92 8.16 17.63
CA ALA A 154 13.11 9.35 17.94
C ALA A 154 12.40 9.97 16.72
N TRP A 155 13.02 9.87 15.53
CA TRP A 155 12.42 10.37 14.29
C TRP A 155 11.14 9.62 13.89
N MET A 156 10.99 8.33 14.22
CA MET A 156 9.77 7.56 13.94
C MET A 156 8.61 8.02 14.81
N TRP A 157 8.86 8.32 16.08
CA TRP A 157 7.86 8.91 16.97
C TRP A 157 7.37 10.27 16.48
N LEU A 158 8.29 11.10 15.97
CA LEU A 158 7.96 12.38 15.37
C LEU A 158 7.07 12.20 14.14
N VAL A 159 7.44 11.29 13.23
CA VAL A 159 6.65 10.99 12.02
C VAL A 159 5.26 10.45 12.38
N LEU A 160 5.15 9.55 13.36
CA LEU A 160 3.86 9.01 13.83
C LEU A 160 2.99 10.12 14.43
N THR A 161 3.57 10.96 15.30
CA THR A 161 2.84 12.06 15.94
C THR A 161 2.33 13.06 14.91
N VAL A 162 3.18 13.44 13.95
CA VAL A 162 2.80 14.33 12.83
C VAL A 162 1.74 13.67 11.95
N ALA A 163 1.85 12.37 11.67
CA ALA A 163 0.87 11.64 10.88
C ALA A 163 -0.50 11.61 11.55
N LEU A 164 -0.54 11.30 12.84
CA LEU A 164 -1.76 11.17 13.62
C LEU A 164 -2.41 12.55 13.83
N ALA A 165 -1.63 13.54 14.29
CA ALA A 165 -2.10 14.91 14.44
C ALA A 165 -2.58 15.49 13.10
N GLY A 166 -1.80 15.30 12.03
CA GLY A 166 -2.18 15.73 10.69
C GLY A 166 -3.45 15.07 10.18
N SER A 167 -3.66 13.77 10.46
CA SER A 167 -4.87 13.05 10.04
C SER A 167 -6.16 13.53 10.74
N VAL A 168 -6.03 14.05 11.96
CA VAL A 168 -7.13 14.65 12.72
C VAL A 168 -7.51 16.01 12.12
N LEU A 169 -6.51 16.81 11.75
CA LEU A 169 -6.69 18.16 11.23
C LEU A 169 -7.16 18.16 9.77
N VAL A 170 -6.57 17.30 8.92
CA VAL A 170 -6.86 17.24 7.48
C VAL A 170 -7.12 15.80 7.03
N VAL A 171 -8.28 15.59 6.39
CA VAL A 171 -8.63 14.28 5.84
C VAL A 171 -7.59 13.83 4.81
N ARG A 172 -7.05 12.62 4.99
CA ARG A 172 -5.99 12.04 4.13
C ARG A 172 -4.69 12.86 4.08
N PHE A 173 -4.33 13.54 5.18
CA PHE A 173 -3.13 14.37 5.30
C PHE A 173 -1.87 13.67 4.77
N TRP A 174 -1.61 12.46 5.25
CA TRP A 174 -0.39 11.74 4.91
C TRP A 174 -0.31 11.37 3.42
N CYS A 175 -1.39 10.83 2.85
CA CYS A 175 -1.42 10.47 1.42
C CYS A 175 -1.17 11.66 0.49
N ARG A 176 -1.44 12.89 0.98
CA ARG A 176 -1.35 14.12 0.21
C ARG A 176 -0.07 14.92 0.44
N TYR A 177 0.53 14.81 1.62
CA TYR A 177 1.66 15.67 2.00
C TYR A 177 2.94 14.92 2.37
N LEU A 178 2.86 13.69 2.86
CA LEU A 178 4.02 12.95 3.36
C LEU A 178 4.34 11.67 2.59
N CYS A 179 3.36 11.06 1.92
CA CYS A 179 3.52 9.74 1.32
C CYS A 179 4.37 9.77 0.04
N PRO A 180 5.59 9.19 0.02
CA PRO A 180 6.43 9.12 -1.18
C PRO A 180 5.78 8.25 -2.25
N ALA A 181 5.15 7.14 -1.86
CA ALA A 181 4.42 6.30 -2.81
C ALA A 181 3.21 7.01 -3.41
N GLY A 182 2.51 7.82 -2.61
CA GLY A 182 1.43 8.67 -3.11
C GLY A 182 1.92 9.71 -4.12
N ALA A 183 3.11 10.28 -3.91
CA ALA A 183 3.75 11.21 -4.85
C ALA A 183 4.11 10.53 -6.18
N PHE A 184 4.73 9.36 -6.12
CA PHE A 184 5.08 8.57 -7.30
C PHE A 184 3.83 8.23 -8.15
N LEU A 185 2.78 7.70 -7.51
CA LEU A 185 1.52 7.40 -8.20
C LEU A 185 0.79 8.65 -8.71
N SER A 186 0.95 9.81 -8.04
CA SER A 186 0.44 11.09 -8.54
C SER A 186 1.18 11.55 -9.80
N LEU A 187 2.48 11.26 -9.89
CA LEU A 187 3.27 11.59 -11.07
C LEU A 187 2.82 10.74 -12.27
N LEU A 188 2.58 9.45 -12.05
CA LEU A 188 2.02 8.54 -13.07
C LEU A 188 0.61 8.95 -13.53
N ASN A 189 -0.18 9.57 -12.64
CA ASN A 189 -1.51 10.07 -12.97
C ASN A 189 -1.49 11.17 -14.06
N HIS A 190 -0.36 11.82 -14.32
CA HIS A 190 -0.23 12.74 -15.46
C HIS A 190 -0.44 12.01 -16.80
N PHE A 191 0.07 10.78 -16.92
CA PHE A 191 0.04 9.95 -18.12
C PHE A 191 -1.20 9.05 -18.20
N THR A 192 -2.30 9.41 -17.51
CA THR A 192 -3.49 8.56 -17.45
C THR A 192 -4.10 8.35 -18.85
N LEU A 193 -3.96 7.13 -19.40
CA LEU A 193 -4.36 6.80 -20.78
C LEU A 193 -5.88 6.73 -20.95
N LEU A 194 -6.62 6.17 -19.97
CA LEU A 194 -8.07 5.99 -20.08
C LEU A 194 -8.86 7.15 -19.44
N LYS A 195 -8.28 8.35 -19.35
CA LYS A 195 -8.92 9.53 -18.75
C LYS A 195 -10.28 9.87 -19.39
N ARG A 196 -10.43 9.64 -20.70
CA ARG A 196 -11.69 9.88 -21.44
C ARG A 196 -12.85 9.01 -20.94
N TRP A 197 -12.54 7.85 -20.39
CA TRP A 197 -13.52 6.88 -19.95
C TRP A 197 -13.87 6.99 -18.46
N LEU A 198 -13.13 7.81 -17.71
CA LEU A 198 -13.48 8.13 -16.34
C LEU A 198 -14.47 9.31 -16.30
N PRO A 199 -15.43 9.28 -15.38
CA PRO A 199 -16.38 10.37 -15.20
C PRO A 199 -15.66 11.66 -14.79
N ALA A 200 -16.11 12.77 -15.39
CA ALA A 200 -15.51 14.08 -15.18
C ALA A 200 -15.51 14.48 -13.69
N LYS A 201 -14.36 14.94 -13.20
CA LYS A 201 -14.20 15.44 -11.83
C LYS A 201 -14.70 16.88 -11.74
N ARG A 202 -15.43 17.19 -10.66
CA ARG A 202 -15.97 18.55 -10.40
C ARG A 202 -15.04 19.31 -9.45
N PHE A 203 -13.98 19.92 -9.99
CA PHE A 203 -12.96 20.61 -9.19
C PHE A 203 -13.50 21.78 -8.37
N GLY A 204 -14.54 22.47 -8.85
CA GLY A 204 -15.20 23.56 -8.11
C GLY A 204 -15.88 23.13 -6.79
N ARG A 205 -16.02 21.83 -6.52
CA ARG A 205 -16.50 21.28 -5.25
C ARG A 205 -15.44 20.46 -4.51
N CYS A 206 -14.17 20.61 -4.87
CA CYS A 206 -13.09 19.91 -4.19
C CYS A 206 -12.84 20.57 -2.83
N GLU A 207 -13.08 19.83 -1.74
CA GLU A 207 -12.75 20.26 -0.36
C GLU A 207 -11.27 20.60 -0.16
N PHE A 208 -10.42 20.26 -1.14
CA PHE A 208 -9.00 20.44 -1.06
C PHE A 208 -8.43 21.35 -2.15
N SER A 209 -9.29 22.09 -2.84
CA SER A 209 -8.90 23.17 -3.75
C SER A 209 -7.90 22.73 -4.83
N VAL A 210 -8.08 21.51 -5.34
CA VAL A 210 -7.37 21.04 -6.55
C VAL A 210 -8.08 21.64 -7.75
N THR A 211 -7.33 22.29 -8.62
CA THR A 211 -7.84 22.87 -9.87
C THR A 211 -7.55 21.94 -11.06
N ALA A 212 -8.08 22.28 -12.24
CA ALA A 212 -7.84 21.51 -13.46
C ALA A 212 -6.37 21.56 -13.92
N SER A 213 -5.66 22.68 -13.68
CA SER A 213 -4.22 22.80 -13.98
C SER A 213 -3.36 21.95 -13.06
N GLU A 214 -3.81 21.73 -11.82
CA GLU A 214 -3.15 20.90 -10.81
C GLU A 214 -3.68 19.45 -10.82
N TYR A 215 -4.17 18.96 -11.97
CA TYR A 215 -4.76 17.63 -12.09
C TYR A 215 -3.83 16.49 -11.63
N VAL A 216 -2.52 16.69 -11.79
CA VAL A 216 -1.48 15.76 -11.33
C VAL A 216 -1.56 15.48 -9.84
N ASP A 217 -2.05 16.44 -9.04
CA ASP A 217 -2.19 16.29 -7.59
C ASP A 217 -3.49 15.60 -7.15
N CYS A 218 -4.38 15.28 -8.10
CA CYS A 218 -5.63 14.63 -7.80
C CYS A 218 -5.42 13.14 -7.46
N ILE A 219 -5.57 12.78 -6.19
CA ILE A 219 -5.54 11.39 -5.71
C ILE A 219 -6.84 10.61 -6.00
N HIS A 220 -7.71 11.11 -6.89
CA HIS A 220 -8.96 10.47 -7.30
C HIS A 220 -9.85 10.01 -6.12
N CYS A 221 -9.89 10.79 -5.04
CA CYS A 221 -10.71 10.50 -3.86
C CYS A 221 -12.21 10.72 -4.07
N ASP A 222 -12.70 11.13 -5.24
CA ASP A 222 -14.14 11.25 -5.57
C ASP A 222 -15.09 11.96 -4.57
N ARG A 223 -14.59 12.64 -3.52
CA ARG A 223 -15.43 13.40 -2.57
C ARG A 223 -16.15 14.57 -3.25
N CYS A 224 -15.60 15.09 -4.35
CA CYS A 224 -16.27 16.09 -5.20
C CYS A 224 -17.48 15.53 -5.97
N ARG A 225 -17.58 14.20 -6.13
CA ARG A 225 -18.69 13.51 -6.79
C ARG A 225 -19.64 12.86 -5.79
N HIS A 226 -19.12 12.39 -4.66
CA HIS A 226 -19.88 11.75 -3.58
C HIS A 226 -19.63 12.45 -2.24
N PRO A 227 -20.12 13.68 -2.05
CA PRO A 227 -19.95 14.41 -0.80
C PRO A 227 -20.72 13.73 0.34
N ALA A 228 -20.15 13.73 1.55
CA ALA A 228 -20.77 13.15 2.75
C ALA A 228 -21.94 13.98 3.29
N THR A 229 -22.00 15.25 2.94
CA THR A 229 -23.04 16.20 3.35
C THR A 229 -23.22 17.13 2.18
N GLN A 230 -24.45 17.27 1.72
CA GLN A 230 -24.79 18.27 0.72
C GLN A 230 -24.57 19.63 1.38
N SER A 231 -23.51 20.33 1.01
CA SER A 231 -23.41 21.77 1.27
C SER A 231 -24.66 22.40 0.66
N GLY A 232 -25.45 23.09 1.47
CA GLY A 232 -26.74 23.68 1.12
C GLY A 232 -26.65 24.80 0.10
N ASP A 233 -26.18 24.47 -1.10
CA ASP A 233 -26.29 25.32 -2.28
C ASP A 233 -27.20 24.57 -3.27
N THR A 234 -28.49 24.84 -3.12
CA THR A 234 -29.62 24.34 -3.89
C THR A 234 -29.52 24.82 -5.34
N LYS A 235 -28.66 24.19 -6.13
CA LYS A 235 -28.87 24.05 -7.59
C LYS A 235 -28.66 22.59 -7.99
N SER A 236 -29.82 21.93 -8.02
CA SER A 236 -30.17 20.69 -8.71
C SER A 236 -28.98 19.86 -9.25
N CYS A 237 -28.61 18.82 -8.50
CA CYS A 237 -27.66 17.83 -8.98
C CYS A 237 -28.41 16.80 -9.83
N VAL A 238 -28.66 17.13 -11.10
CA VAL A 238 -28.80 16.08 -12.10
C VAL A 238 -27.47 15.34 -12.15
N SER A 239 -27.49 14.11 -11.65
CA SER A 239 -26.44 13.13 -11.91
C SER A 239 -26.37 13.02 -13.43
N ALA A 240 -25.38 13.70 -14.03
CA ALA A 240 -25.05 13.51 -15.42
C ALA A 240 -24.65 12.05 -15.54
N ARG A 241 -25.61 11.23 -15.98
CA ARG A 241 -25.48 9.82 -16.32
C ARG A 241 -24.53 9.79 -17.51
N GLY A 242 -23.24 9.91 -17.22
CA GLY A 242 -22.17 9.87 -18.20
C GLY A 242 -22.30 8.57 -18.98
N THR A 243 -22.30 8.70 -20.30
CA THR A 243 -22.37 7.59 -21.26
C THR A 243 -21.47 6.44 -20.79
N THR A 244 -22.12 5.32 -20.50
CA THR A 244 -21.50 4.11 -19.96
C THR A 244 -20.46 3.57 -20.94
N PRO A 245 -19.20 3.45 -20.54
CA PRO A 245 -18.20 2.80 -21.36
C PRO A 245 -18.29 1.29 -21.20
N TYR A 246 -19.33 0.69 -21.82
CA TYR A 246 -19.55 -0.75 -21.88
C TYR A 246 -18.28 -1.60 -22.18
N PRO A 247 -17.34 -1.20 -23.07
CA PRO A 247 -16.12 -1.99 -23.27
C PRO A 247 -15.22 -2.03 -22.03
N LEU A 248 -15.22 -0.97 -21.22
CA LEU A 248 -14.40 -0.88 -20.03
C LEU A 248 -14.98 -1.70 -18.86
N LEU A 249 -16.31 -1.72 -18.74
CA LEU A 249 -17.01 -2.61 -17.83
C LEU A 249 -16.72 -4.08 -18.18
N ALA A 250 -16.73 -4.42 -19.47
CA ALA A 250 -16.40 -5.76 -19.95
C ALA A 250 -14.94 -6.13 -19.68
N ILE A 251 -13.97 -5.26 -19.97
CA ILE A 251 -12.54 -5.51 -19.68
C ILE A 251 -12.31 -5.69 -18.18
N VAL A 252 -12.95 -4.85 -17.35
CA VAL A 252 -12.85 -4.92 -15.89
C VAL A 252 -13.49 -6.23 -15.42
N LEU A 253 -14.70 -6.58 -15.85
CA LEU A 253 -15.34 -7.85 -15.51
C LEU A 253 -14.54 -9.08 -15.96
N ILE A 254 -14.00 -9.08 -17.18
CA ILE A 254 -13.18 -10.17 -17.72
C ILE A 254 -11.87 -10.29 -16.94
N ALA A 255 -11.18 -9.18 -16.67
CA ALA A 255 -9.97 -9.17 -15.84
C ALA A 255 -10.27 -9.59 -14.40
N GLY A 256 -11.45 -9.23 -13.88
CA GLY A 256 -11.93 -9.64 -12.55
C GLY A 256 -12.23 -11.13 -12.48
N VAL A 257 -12.85 -11.71 -13.51
CA VAL A 257 -13.12 -13.14 -13.62
C VAL A 257 -11.82 -13.93 -13.80
N LEU A 258 -10.88 -13.44 -14.61
CA LEU A 258 -9.56 -14.05 -14.77
C LEU A 258 -8.76 -14.00 -13.45
N MET A 259 -8.74 -12.85 -12.78
CA MET A 259 -8.08 -12.70 -11.47
C MET A 259 -8.75 -13.55 -10.38
N ALA A 260 -10.09 -13.68 -10.38
CA ALA A 260 -10.81 -14.55 -9.46
C ALA A 260 -10.58 -16.04 -9.75
N GLY A 261 -10.47 -16.42 -11.03
CA GLY A 261 -10.07 -17.77 -11.44
C GLY A 261 -8.64 -18.11 -11.00
N VAL A 262 -7.72 -17.16 -11.13
CA VAL A 262 -6.33 -17.35 -10.65
C VAL A 262 -6.27 -17.34 -9.12
N SER A 263 -7.00 -16.45 -8.44
CA SER A 263 -7.04 -16.36 -6.97
C SER A 263 -7.68 -17.60 -6.34
N THR A 264 -8.75 -18.15 -6.91
CA THR A 264 -9.35 -19.40 -6.43
C THR A 264 -8.40 -20.59 -6.63
N SER A 265 -7.64 -20.63 -7.73
CA SER A 265 -6.61 -21.67 -7.92
C SER A 265 -5.46 -21.56 -6.91
N GLN A 266 -5.06 -20.35 -6.53
CA GLN A 266 -4.02 -20.11 -5.53
C GLN A 266 -4.53 -20.32 -4.11
N LEU A 267 -5.76 -19.90 -3.79
CA LEU A 267 -6.39 -20.13 -2.49
C LEU A 267 -6.62 -21.62 -2.24
N ARG A 268 -6.97 -22.39 -3.28
CA ARG A 268 -7.12 -23.85 -3.21
C ARG A 268 -5.79 -24.59 -3.05
N ARG A 269 -4.68 -24.00 -3.54
CA ARG A 269 -3.30 -24.49 -3.31
C ARG A 269 -2.72 -24.03 -1.96
N ALA A 270 -3.13 -22.88 -1.45
CA ALA A 270 -2.70 -22.34 -0.17
C ALA A 270 -3.55 -22.81 1.02
N MET A 271 -4.77 -23.30 0.80
CA MET A 271 -5.64 -23.84 1.85
C MET A 271 -5.01 -24.98 2.66
N PRO A 272 -4.30 -25.97 2.07
CA PRO A 272 -3.58 -26.96 2.87
C PRO A 272 -2.52 -26.30 3.77
N THR A 273 -1.76 -25.32 3.26
CA THR A 273 -0.73 -24.61 4.05
C THR A 273 -1.28 -23.66 5.13
N VAL A 274 -2.55 -23.25 5.05
CA VAL A 274 -3.19 -22.34 6.02
C VAL A 274 -3.87 -23.12 7.16
N LEU A 275 -4.40 -24.32 6.89
CA LEU A 275 -4.90 -25.23 7.92
C LEU A 275 -3.75 -25.90 8.70
N GLU A 276 -2.56 -26.00 8.09
CA GLU A 276 -1.30 -26.40 8.73
C GLU A 276 -0.47 -25.18 9.19
N GLY A 277 -1.11 -24.02 9.42
CA GLY A 277 -0.44 -22.75 9.67
C GLY A 277 0.80 -22.87 10.57
N PRO A 278 1.93 -22.24 10.19
CA PRO A 278 3.16 -22.37 10.94
C PRO A 278 3.01 -21.66 12.29
N ALA A 279 2.71 -22.44 13.32
CA ALA A 279 3.25 -22.21 14.65
C ALA A 279 4.75 -22.57 14.64
N ALA A 280 5.50 -21.87 13.80
CA ALA A 280 6.94 -21.80 13.82
C ALA A 280 7.26 -20.40 13.29
N THR A 281 7.28 -19.41 14.17
CA THR A 281 8.55 -18.77 14.51
C THR A 281 9.61 -19.05 13.44
N ALA A 282 10.02 -17.99 12.74
CA ALA A 282 11.38 -17.87 12.27
C ALA A 282 12.32 -17.90 13.50
N GLY A 283 12.41 -19.07 14.16
CA GLY A 283 13.45 -19.38 15.11
C GLY A 283 14.62 -19.84 14.26
N ALA A 284 15.64 -18.99 14.16
CA ALA A 284 17.06 -19.32 14.06
C ALA A 284 17.48 -20.66 13.40
N ALA A 285 16.78 -21.15 12.38
CA ALA A 285 17.21 -22.28 11.57
C ALA A 285 18.02 -21.66 10.43
N GLY A 286 19.34 -21.65 10.62
CA GLY A 286 20.27 -21.21 9.60
C GLY A 286 19.95 -21.88 8.26
N GLN A 287 20.16 -21.15 7.16
CA GLN A 287 20.09 -21.77 5.84
C GLN A 287 21.00 -23.00 5.81
N PRO A 288 20.62 -24.09 5.10
CA PRO A 288 21.50 -25.23 4.92
C PRO A 288 22.82 -24.72 4.35
N ARG A 289 23.87 -24.77 5.16
CA ARG A 289 25.23 -24.49 4.72
C ARG A 289 25.79 -25.82 4.26
N ASP A 290 26.32 -25.86 3.05
CA ASP A 290 27.16 -26.99 2.65
C ASP A 290 28.33 -27.07 3.63
N VAL A 291 28.39 -28.18 4.35
CA VAL A 291 29.45 -28.46 5.31
C VAL A 291 30.53 -29.22 4.56
N ASP A 292 31.69 -28.61 4.38
CA ASP A 292 32.86 -29.25 3.79
C ASP A 292 33.41 -30.31 4.75
N LEU A 293 33.03 -31.56 4.51
CA LEU A 293 33.38 -32.73 5.33
C LEU A 293 34.89 -33.03 5.32
N GLU A 294 35.58 -32.72 4.21
CA GLU A 294 37.03 -32.91 4.06
C GLU A 294 37.78 -31.99 5.04
N ARG A 295 37.34 -30.73 5.10
CA ARG A 295 37.90 -29.72 6.01
C ARG A 295 37.65 -30.06 7.48
N ILE A 296 36.50 -30.64 7.82
CA ILE A 296 36.21 -31.05 9.20
C ILE A 296 37.12 -32.20 9.63
N ARG A 297 37.31 -33.21 8.76
CA ARG A 297 38.17 -34.36 9.06
C ARG A 297 39.62 -33.94 9.31
N THR A 298 40.17 -33.10 8.44
CA THR A 298 41.55 -32.60 8.59
C THR A 298 41.75 -31.82 9.89
N LEU A 299 40.75 -31.06 10.34
CA LEU A 299 40.80 -30.34 11.62
C LEU A 299 40.68 -31.26 12.85
N ILE A 300 39.97 -32.39 12.73
CA ILE A 300 39.92 -33.42 13.79
C ILE A 300 41.28 -34.12 13.89
N GLU A 301 41.89 -34.49 12.76
CA GLU A 301 43.22 -35.11 12.73
C GLU A 301 44.32 -34.19 13.29
N GLN A 302 44.20 -32.89 13.07
CA GLN A 302 45.10 -31.87 13.65
C GLN A 302 44.84 -31.59 15.14
N GLY A 303 43.89 -32.28 15.79
CA GLY A 303 43.52 -32.05 17.19
C GLY A 303 42.85 -30.70 17.46
N ARG A 304 42.42 -29.99 16.42
CA ARG A 304 41.78 -28.66 16.51
C ARG A 304 40.27 -28.74 16.68
N LEU A 305 39.67 -29.88 16.37
CA LEU A 305 38.26 -30.19 16.59
C LEU A 305 38.15 -31.48 17.42
N SER A 306 37.28 -31.45 18.44
CA SER A 306 36.99 -32.63 19.26
C SER A 306 36.22 -33.65 18.44
N ASN A 307 36.60 -34.92 18.56
CA ASN A 307 35.89 -36.07 18.00
C ASN A 307 34.90 -36.70 18.99
N LYS A 308 34.70 -36.11 20.17
CA LYS A 308 33.74 -36.59 21.16
C LYS A 308 32.33 -36.15 20.80
N GLU A 309 31.36 -37.02 21.08
CA GLU A 309 29.95 -36.65 20.99
C GLU A 309 29.64 -35.47 21.91
N ALA A 310 28.74 -34.59 21.48
CA ALA A 310 28.31 -33.46 22.29
C ALA A 310 27.55 -33.97 23.53
N GLU A 311 27.97 -33.55 24.73
CA GLU A 311 27.40 -34.04 26.00
C GLU A 311 25.90 -33.71 26.17
N HIS A 312 25.39 -32.74 25.42
CA HIS A 312 23.99 -32.29 25.49
C HIS A 312 23.36 -32.23 24.11
N TYR A 313 23.09 -33.39 23.50
CA TYR A 313 22.20 -33.45 22.35
C TYR A 313 21.07 -34.46 22.57
N LYS A 314 19.89 -34.15 22.03
CA LYS A 314 18.76 -35.06 22.00
C LYS A 314 18.83 -35.82 20.67
N LYS A 315 19.07 -37.14 20.74
CA LYS A 315 19.06 -38.00 19.55
C LYS A 315 17.65 -37.99 18.95
N ILE A 316 17.55 -37.65 17.68
CA ILE A 316 16.29 -37.75 16.94
C ILE A 316 16.25 -39.18 16.44
N ASP A 317 15.35 -40.00 17.00
CA ASP A 317 15.16 -41.38 16.55
C ASP A 317 14.56 -41.35 15.15
N ASP A 318 15.38 -41.72 14.16
CA ASP A 318 15.00 -41.83 12.75
C ASP A 318 14.19 -43.12 12.56
N THR A 319 13.00 -43.17 13.16
CA THR A 319 12.01 -44.22 12.89
C THR A 319 11.04 -43.68 11.85
N ARG A 320 11.45 -43.75 10.59
CA ARG A 320 10.53 -43.59 9.47
C ARG A 320 10.24 -44.99 8.88
N PRO A 321 8.98 -45.45 8.83
CA PRO A 321 8.60 -46.61 8.02
C PRO A 321 8.73 -46.34 6.52
#